data_AF-A0A1Q4R054-F1
#
_entry.id   AF-A0A1Q4R054-F1
#
_cell.length_a   1.000
_cell.length_b   1.000
_cell.length_c   1.000
_cell.angle_alpha   90.00
_cell.angle_beta   90.00
_cell.angle_gamma   90.00
#
_symmetry.space_group_name_H-M   'P 1'
#
loop_
_entity.id
_entity.type
_entity.pdbx_description
1 polymer ?
#
loop_
_entity_poly.entity_id
_entity_poly.type
_entity_poly.pdbx_seq_one_letter_code
_entity_poly.pdbx_strand_id
1 'polypeptide(L)'
;MKNQSTLLEPFEDLVENIHCVNRLWKLYQELDEFGKDHACTLNYRDLKSCLQVRLLRSYPEFVYLALDKENSIEGEPLLSVGLNHPNCSHPDAAHLPVRIAKEVLTPQELQRYFRSEDLLQ
;
A
#
# COMPACT_ATOMS: atom_id res chain seq x y z
N MET A 1 -8.50 -29.69 -20.55
CA MET A 1 -8.57 -28.84 -19.33
C MET A 1 -7.45 -27.82 -19.41
N LYS A 2 -7.75 -26.54 -19.63
CA LYS A 2 -6.72 -25.49 -19.67
C LYS A 2 -6.32 -25.18 -18.23
N ASN A 3 -5.07 -25.49 -17.88
CA ASN A 3 -4.45 -25.06 -16.63
C ASN A 3 -4.40 -23.53 -16.67
N GLN A 4 -5.32 -22.87 -15.96
CA GLN A 4 -5.19 -21.44 -15.67
C GLN A 4 -4.10 -21.31 -14.62
N SER A 5 -2.84 -21.33 -15.06
CA SER A 5 -1.75 -20.75 -14.28
C SER A 5 -2.11 -19.28 -14.12
N THR A 6 -2.62 -18.91 -12.96
CA THR A 6 -2.80 -17.53 -12.56
C THR A 6 -1.45 -16.84 -12.65
N LEU A 7 -1.30 -15.95 -13.63
CA LEU A 7 -0.13 -15.08 -13.82
C LEU A 7 -0.10 -14.03 -12.69
N LEU A 8 0.12 -14.49 -11.45
CA LEU A 8 0.49 -13.59 -10.38
C LEU A 8 1.91 -13.10 -10.70
N GLU A 9 2.08 -11.79 -10.77
CA GLU A 9 3.42 -11.20 -10.83
C GLU A 9 4.16 -11.59 -9.55
N PRO A 10 5.48 -11.86 -9.60
CA PRO A 10 6.25 -12.18 -8.40
C PRO A 10 6.04 -11.14 -7.29
N PHE A 11 6.00 -11.61 -6.04
CA PHE A 11 5.76 -10.76 -4.86
C PHE A 11 6.73 -9.57 -4.82
N GLU A 12 8.01 -9.83 -5.05
CA GLU A 12 9.08 -8.82 -5.04
C GLU A 12 8.88 -7.76 -6.14
N ASP A 13 8.44 -8.18 -7.34
CA ASP A 13 8.18 -7.27 -8.45
C ASP A 13 7.00 -6.33 -8.12
N LEU A 14 5.94 -6.85 -7.48
CA LEU A 14 4.82 -6.02 -7.02
C LEU A 14 5.28 -5.02 -5.95
N VAL A 15 6.09 -5.46 -4.98
CA VAL A 15 6.63 -4.56 -3.94
C VAL A 15 7.50 -3.46 -4.56
N GLU A 16 8.39 -3.78 -5.50
CA GLU A 16 9.21 -2.77 -6.17
C GLU A 16 8.36 -1.81 -7.01
N ASN A 17 7.34 -2.33 -7.70
CA ASN A 17 6.40 -1.49 -8.45
C ASN A 17 5.67 -0.49 -7.54
N ILE A 18 5.23 -0.92 -6.34
CA ILE A 18 4.62 -0.02 -5.35
C ILE A 18 5.60 1.07 -4.94
N HIS A 19 6.86 0.73 -4.64
CA HIS A 19 7.88 1.71 -4.28
C HIS A 19 8.19 2.66 -5.44
N CYS A 20 8.25 2.17 -6.67
CA CYS A 20 8.46 2.98 -7.85
C CYS A 20 7.34 4.02 -8.04
N VAL A 21 6.08 3.59 -7.98
CA VAL A 21 4.93 4.50 -8.08
C VAL A 21 4.88 5.48 -6.91
N ASN A 22 5.23 5.05 -5.69
CA ASN A 22 5.34 5.93 -4.52
C ASN A 22 6.42 7.01 -4.70
N ARG A 23 7.58 6.66 -5.27
CA ARG A 23 8.63 7.62 -5.61
C ARG A 23 8.15 8.63 -6.66
N LEU A 24 7.45 8.17 -7.70
CA LEU A 24 6.86 9.05 -8.72
C LEU A 24 5.83 10.01 -8.11
N TRP A 25 4.95 9.52 -7.24
CA TRP A 25 3.99 10.35 -6.52
C TRP A 25 4.67 11.43 -5.67
N LYS A 26 5.73 11.09 -4.92
CA LYS A 26 6.51 12.06 -4.13
C LYS A 26 7.17 13.11 -5.03
N LEU A 27 7.81 12.67 -6.11
CA LEU A 27 8.44 13.57 -7.07
C LEU A 27 7.43 14.57 -7.66
N TYR A 28 6.26 14.10 -8.09
CA TYR A 28 5.24 14.97 -8.69
C TYR A 28 4.65 15.97 -7.69
N GLN A 29 4.60 15.64 -6.40
CA GLN A 29 4.19 16.61 -5.37
C GLN A 29 5.17 17.78 -5.23
N GLU A 30 6.45 17.55 -5.51
CA GLU A 30 7.53 18.52 -5.35
C GLU A 30 7.74 19.39 -6.61
N LEU A 31 7.14 19.04 -7.74
CA LEU A 31 7.24 19.80 -9.00
C LEU A 31 6.21 20.93 -9.03
N ASP A 32 6.66 22.15 -9.36
CA ASP A 32 5.81 23.35 -9.40
C ASP A 32 4.65 23.24 -10.41
N GLU A 33 4.84 22.53 -11.52
CA GLU A 33 3.82 22.35 -12.56
C GLU A 33 2.71 21.38 -12.16
N PHE A 34 2.96 20.53 -11.17
CA PHE A 34 2.02 19.52 -10.69
C PHE A 34 1.57 19.84 -9.26
N GLY A 35 2.46 19.77 -8.28
CA GLY A 35 2.09 19.93 -6.88
C GLY A 35 1.13 18.84 -6.39
N LYS A 36 0.64 19.00 -5.16
CA LYS A 36 -0.11 17.94 -4.45
C LYS A 36 -1.51 17.65 -4.98
N ASP A 37 -2.19 18.66 -5.50
CA ASP A 37 -3.61 18.57 -5.90
C ASP A 37 -3.81 18.32 -7.39
N HIS A 38 -2.74 18.26 -8.18
CA HIS A 38 -2.84 18.03 -9.62
C HIS A 38 -3.24 16.59 -9.95
N ALA A 39 -4.06 16.43 -11.00
CA ALA A 39 -4.64 15.16 -11.39
C ALA A 39 -3.60 14.04 -11.59
N CYS A 40 -2.45 14.34 -12.22
CA CYS A 40 -1.36 13.37 -12.36
C CYS A 40 -0.81 12.87 -11.01
N THR A 41 -0.61 13.78 -10.06
CA THR A 41 -0.13 13.46 -8.71
C THR A 41 -1.14 12.56 -7.99
N LEU A 42 -2.42 12.91 -8.06
CA LEU A 42 -3.51 12.12 -7.49
C LEU A 42 -3.61 10.73 -8.14
N ASN A 43 -3.44 10.63 -9.46
CA ASN A 43 -3.46 9.35 -10.17
C ASN A 43 -2.31 8.42 -9.72
N TYR A 44 -1.11 8.93 -9.46
CA TYR A 44 -0.03 8.10 -8.93
C TYR A 44 -0.30 7.64 -7.50
N ARG A 45 -0.87 8.50 -6.66
CA ARG A 45 -1.33 8.12 -5.31
C ARG A 45 -2.33 6.96 -5.40
N ASP A 46 -3.33 7.11 -6.25
CA ASP A 46 -4.41 6.11 -6.38
C ASP A 46 -3.89 4.81 -7.00
N LEU A 47 -2.98 4.90 -7.98
CA LEU A 47 -2.30 3.72 -8.54
C LEU A 47 -1.48 2.98 -7.48
N LYS A 48 -0.72 3.70 -6.62
CA LYS A 48 -0.01 3.09 -5.50
C LYS A 48 -0.98 2.33 -4.60
N SER A 49 -2.10 2.95 -4.22
CA SER A 49 -3.10 2.32 -3.37
C SER A 49 -3.73 1.08 -4.02
N CYS A 50 -4.03 1.13 -5.31
CA CYS A 50 -4.49 -0.04 -6.07
C CYS A 50 -3.48 -1.20 -6.02
N LEU A 51 -2.18 -0.91 -6.19
CA LEU A 51 -1.12 -1.92 -6.12
C LEU A 51 -0.96 -2.49 -4.70
N GLN A 52 -1.05 -1.65 -3.66
CA GLN A 52 -1.04 -2.10 -2.26
C GLN A 52 -2.22 -3.03 -1.95
N VAL A 53 -3.42 -2.71 -2.44
CA VAL A 53 -4.60 -3.58 -2.29
C VAL A 53 -4.41 -4.90 -3.03
N ARG A 54 -3.83 -4.86 -4.24
CA ARG A 54 -3.50 -6.07 -4.99
C ARG A 54 -2.52 -6.94 -4.22
N LEU A 55 -1.51 -6.35 -3.60
CA LEU A 55 -0.53 -7.05 -2.76
C LEU A 55 -1.23 -7.74 -1.57
N LEU A 56 -2.05 -6.99 -0.83
CA LEU A 56 -2.84 -7.50 0.30
C LEU A 56 -3.69 -8.72 -0.07
N ARG A 57 -4.36 -8.68 -1.23
CA ARG A 57 -5.26 -9.73 -1.69
C ARG A 57 -4.54 -10.92 -2.33
N SER A 58 -3.41 -10.69 -3.00
CA SER A 58 -2.70 -11.74 -3.75
C SER A 58 -1.75 -12.54 -2.86
N TYR A 59 -1.23 -11.91 -1.80
CA TYR A 59 -0.22 -12.47 -0.91
C TYR A 59 -0.58 -12.24 0.58
N PRO A 60 -1.79 -12.61 1.02
CA PRO A 60 -2.31 -12.26 2.34
C PRO A 60 -1.51 -12.86 3.51
N GLU A 61 -0.76 -13.93 3.28
CA GLU A 61 0.16 -14.53 4.25
C GLU A 61 1.45 -13.72 4.44
N PHE A 62 1.80 -12.88 3.46
CA PHE A 62 3.08 -12.18 3.39
C PHE A 62 3.04 -10.71 3.87
N VAL A 63 1.88 -10.27 4.35
CA VAL A 63 1.56 -8.85 4.54
C VAL A 63 0.68 -8.60 5.75
N TYR A 64 0.75 -7.39 6.29
CA TYR A 64 -0.12 -6.90 7.33
C TYR A 64 -0.29 -5.37 7.26
N LEU A 65 -1.32 -4.85 7.93
CA LEU A 65 -1.51 -3.43 8.18
C LEU A 65 -1.12 -3.12 9.62
N ALA A 66 -0.30 -2.10 9.82
CA ALA A 66 0.06 -1.59 11.14
C ALA A 66 -0.14 -0.07 11.18
N LEU A 67 -0.63 0.44 12.31
CA LEU A 67 -0.78 1.89 12.48
C LEU A 67 0.60 2.54 12.61
N ASP A 68 0.88 3.53 11.78
CA ASP A 68 2.06 4.36 11.93
C ASP A 68 1.79 5.43 12.99
N LYS A 69 2.38 5.24 14.17
CA LYS A 69 2.22 6.12 15.33
C LYS A 69 3.22 7.28 15.33
N GLU A 70 4.23 7.22 14.49
CA GLU A 70 5.31 8.22 14.44
C GLU A 70 5.11 9.20 13.28
N ASN A 71 4.52 8.74 12.17
CA ASN A 71 4.27 9.59 11.01
C ASN A 71 2.77 9.84 10.81
N SER A 72 2.42 11.12 10.81
CA SER A 72 1.16 11.61 10.25
C SER A 72 1.48 12.67 9.20
N ILE A 73 0.91 12.53 8.00
CA ILE A 73 1.03 13.56 6.97
C ILE A 73 -0.16 14.50 7.13
N GLU A 74 0.09 15.78 7.38
CA GLU A 74 -0.95 16.81 7.51
C GLU A 74 -2.04 16.48 8.57
N GLY A 75 -1.71 15.68 9.59
CA GLY A 75 -2.66 15.22 10.62
C GLY A 75 -3.54 14.02 10.22
N GLU A 76 -3.33 13.43 9.04
CA GLU A 76 -4.00 12.19 8.62
C GLU A 76 -3.23 10.97 9.17
N PRO A 77 -3.92 10.02 9.84
CA PRO A 77 -3.30 8.79 10.30
C PRO A 77 -2.94 7.89 9.13
N LEU A 78 -1.76 7.28 9.22
CA LEU A 78 -1.19 6.40 8.19
C LEU A 78 -1.13 4.96 8.66
N LEU A 79 -1.28 4.03 7.72
CA LEU A 79 -0.98 2.62 7.91
C LEU A 79 0.29 2.29 7.15
N SER A 80 1.19 1.54 7.77
CA SER A 80 2.25 0.83 7.05
C SER A 80 1.67 -0.46 6.48
N VAL A 81 1.94 -0.71 5.18
CA VAL A 81 1.70 -2.02 4.55
C VAL A 81 2.93 -2.87 4.80
N GLY A 82 3.00 -3.50 5.98
CA GLY A 82 4.17 -4.26 6.41
C GLY A 82 4.34 -5.57 5.64
N LEU A 83 5.59 -5.97 5.43
CA LEU A 83 5.96 -7.20 4.74
C LEU A 83 6.61 -8.17 5.73
N ASN A 84 6.23 -9.44 5.71
CA ASN A 84 6.81 -10.49 6.54
C ASN A 84 7.47 -11.61 5.69
N HIS A 85 7.68 -11.37 4.39
CA HIS A 85 8.30 -12.33 3.50
C HIS A 85 9.82 -12.43 3.75
N PRO A 86 10.38 -13.63 4.01
CA PRO A 86 11.75 -13.78 4.49
C PRO A 86 12.83 -13.32 3.50
N ASN A 87 12.50 -13.23 2.21
CA ASN A 87 13.43 -12.81 1.17
C ASN A 87 13.16 -11.40 0.63
N CYS A 88 12.25 -10.63 1.25
CA CYS A 88 12.00 -9.25 0.84
C CYS A 88 13.03 -8.30 1.48
N SER A 89 13.67 -7.47 0.66
CA SER A 89 14.59 -6.43 1.12
C SER A 89 13.89 -5.22 1.75
N HIS A 90 12.58 -5.09 1.55
CA HIS A 90 11.79 -3.99 2.09
C HIS A 90 11.04 -4.41 3.34
N PRO A 91 11.03 -3.58 4.41
CA PRO A 91 10.23 -3.84 5.60
C PRO A 91 8.72 -3.59 5.37
N ASP A 92 8.39 -2.75 4.39
CA ASP A 92 7.03 -2.37 4.03
C ASP A 92 6.88 -2.12 2.51
N ALA A 93 5.63 -2.04 2.06
CA ALA A 93 5.22 -1.58 0.74
C ALA A 93 4.59 -0.18 0.82
N ALA A 94 5.28 0.75 1.47
CA ALA A 94 4.92 2.15 1.68
C ALA A 94 3.66 2.40 2.54
N HIS A 95 3.51 3.66 2.97
CA HIS A 95 2.37 4.10 3.76
C HIS A 95 1.09 4.28 2.91
N LEU A 96 -0.04 3.92 3.52
CA LEU A 96 -1.40 4.04 3.02
C LEU A 96 -2.23 4.86 4.03
N PRO A 97 -2.84 5.98 3.63
CA PRO A 97 -3.71 6.72 4.55
C PRO A 97 -4.89 5.87 5.02
N VAL A 98 -5.25 5.97 6.30
CA VAL A 98 -6.37 5.20 6.88
C VAL A 98 -7.68 5.45 6.13
N ARG A 99 -7.91 6.69 5.68
CA ARG A 99 -9.10 7.02 4.88
C ARG A 99 -9.14 6.22 3.58
N ILE A 100 -8.04 6.19 2.83
CA ILE A 100 -7.95 5.42 1.59
C ILE A 100 -8.12 3.93 1.87
N ALA A 101 -7.47 3.39 2.92
CA ALA A 101 -7.63 2.00 3.30
C ALA A 101 -9.11 1.62 3.54
N LYS A 102 -9.87 2.49 4.22
CA LYS A 102 -11.32 2.32 4.45
C LYS A 102 -12.17 2.47 3.19
N GLU A 103 -11.70 3.19 2.18
CA GLU A 103 -12.39 3.34 0.90
C GLU A 103 -12.21 2.11 0.00
N VAL A 104 -11.04 1.44 0.04
CA VAL A 104 -10.67 0.39 -0.92
C VAL A 104 -10.72 -1.04 -0.35
N LEU A 105 -10.72 -1.19 0.97
CA LEU A 105 -10.80 -2.48 1.68
C LEU A 105 -12.14 -2.60 2.39
N THR A 106 -12.67 -3.83 2.43
CA THR A 106 -13.85 -4.13 3.24
C THR A 106 -13.49 -4.18 4.74
N PRO A 107 -14.47 -4.01 5.65
CA PRO A 107 -14.22 -4.16 7.08
C PRO A 107 -13.60 -5.52 7.46
N GLN A 108 -13.99 -6.60 6.78
CA GLN A 108 -13.44 -7.94 6.99
C GLN A 108 -11.98 -8.03 6.54
N GLU A 109 -11.63 -7.38 5.43
CA GLU A 109 -10.25 -7.30 4.95
C GLU A 109 -9.38 -6.49 5.91
N LEU A 110 -9.88 -5.34 6.37
CA LEU A 110 -9.18 -4.54 7.38
C LEU A 110 -8.92 -5.39 8.63
N GLN A 111 -9.96 -6.02 9.19
CA GLN A 111 -9.80 -6.89 10.37
C GLN A 111 -8.81 -8.03 10.14
N ARG A 112 -8.80 -8.62 8.94
CA ARG A 112 -7.88 -9.70 8.57
C ARG A 112 -6.43 -9.24 8.52
N TYR A 113 -6.17 -8.07 7.94
CA TYR A 113 -4.81 -7.61 7.69
C TYR A 113 -4.23 -6.81 8.86
N PHE A 114 -5.04 -6.17 9.69
CA PHE A 114 -4.55 -5.44 10.85
C PHE A 114 -3.81 -6.38 11.80
N ARG A 115 -2.61 -5.96 12.20
CA ARG A 115 -1.84 -6.66 13.23
C ARG A 115 -2.65 -6.65 14.54
N SER A 116 -2.69 -7.78 15.24
CA SER A 116 -3.53 -8.01 16.42
C SER A 116 -3.41 -6.94 17.51
N GLU A 117 -2.24 -6.32 17.62
CA GLU A 117 -1.91 -5.26 18.59
C GLU A 117 -2.56 -3.90 18.26
N ASP A 118 -2.98 -3.69 17.01
CA ASP A 118 -3.59 -2.45 16.53
C ASP A 118 -5.14 -2.54 16.41
N LEU A 119 -5.73 -3.72 16.70
CA LEU A 119 -7.19 -3.92 16.73
C LEU A 119 -7.87 -3.45 18.03
N LEU A 120 -7.09 -3.01 19.03
CA LEU A 120 -7.56 -2.68 20.39
C LEU A 120 -7.60 -1.17 20.68
N GLN A 121 -7.65 -0.29 19.67
CA GLN A 121 -7.76 1.16 19.85
C GLN A 121 -9.06 1.72 19.27
#